data_AF-A0A374EX27-F1
#
_entry.id   AF-A0A374EX27-F1
#
_cell.length_a   1.000
_cell.length_b   1.000
_cell.length_c   1.000
_cell.angle_alpha   90.00
_cell.angle_beta   90.00
_cell.angle_gamma   90.00
#
_symmetry.space_group_name_H-M   'P 1'
#
loop_
_entity.id
_entity.type
_entity.pdbx_description
1 polymer ?
#
loop_
_entity_poly.entity_id
_entity_poly.type
_entity_poly.pdbx_seq_one_letter_code
_entity_poly.pdbx_strand_id
1 'polypeptide(L)'
;MFAELLQDNAKVLLYHAQFVLPDRAKKEKQLVDLVGKNSTPESRSSLVVVGTQVLEQSLDIDFDMLITDMCPMDLLLQRMGRLHRHERGVRPDTAKTPVCYVITDEYTNMESASRKIYSHWLINKTADTLPDSITLPDDISSLVQEVYSATSDECYDKYINEQKKSKSRADCFRISKPKGKSIHGLLSKPVETGDEQLAQAAVRDGISSFDVLLMQLSADEKIHFLPDQYGGAEVSECPDDEECRRIAEQKLRLPTMFCQSWNIDKNIRELKNNCMKYIAGWQNSPWLKNQLVLFLDEDLKGELNGYDLHYSFEKGLEFTKKEECE
;
A
#
# COMPACT_ATOMS: atom_id res chain seq x y z
N MET A 1 12.40 18.16 5.09
CA MET A 1 12.62 16.92 5.87
C MET A 1 13.34 15.81 5.10
N PHE A 2 12.77 15.16 4.06
CA PHE A 2 13.48 14.10 3.31
C PHE A 2 14.79 14.56 2.64
N ALA A 3 14.81 15.80 2.11
CA ALA A 3 15.98 16.36 1.44
C ALA A 3 17.14 16.72 2.39
N GLU A 4 16.87 16.92 3.68
CA GLU A 4 17.88 17.33 4.67
C GLU A 4 18.61 16.13 5.26
N LEU A 5 17.95 14.97 5.37
CA LEU A 5 18.58 13.71 5.80
C LEU A 5 19.64 13.19 4.81
N LEU A 6 19.61 13.65 3.56
CA LEU A 6 20.61 13.31 2.53
C LEU A 6 21.94 14.08 2.67
N GLN A 7 22.02 15.06 3.58
CA GLN A 7 23.23 15.89 3.73
C GLN A 7 24.38 15.18 4.49
N ASP A 8 24.08 14.12 5.26
CA ASP A 8 25.05 13.41 6.10
C ASP A 8 25.26 11.94 5.69
N ASN A 9 25.71 11.68 4.45
CA ASN A 9 26.18 10.34 3.98
C ASN A 9 25.23 9.15 4.28
N ALA A 10 23.97 9.40 4.63
CA ALA A 10 23.02 8.40 5.06
C ALA A 10 22.32 7.81 3.85
N LYS A 11 22.28 6.47 3.77
CA LYS A 11 21.52 5.78 2.75
C LYS A 11 20.05 5.82 3.13
N VAL A 12 19.21 6.33 2.26
CA VAL A 12 17.75 6.33 2.46
C VAL A 12 17.11 5.30 1.54
N LEU A 13 16.30 4.41 2.09
CA LEU A 13 15.52 3.43 1.33
C LEU A 13 14.02 3.66 1.57
N LEU A 14 13.28 3.90 0.48
CA LEU A 14 11.83 4.08 0.51
C LEU A 14 11.11 2.79 0.10
N TYR A 15 10.12 2.36 0.88
CA TYR A 15 9.29 1.19 0.59
C TYR A 15 7.81 1.40 0.88
N HIS A 16 6.95 1.19 -0.13
CA HIS A 16 5.50 1.31 -0.03
C HIS A 16 4.78 0.52 -1.13
N ALA A 17 3.45 0.59 -1.20
CA ALA A 17 2.66 -0.19 -2.16
C ALA A 17 2.76 0.30 -3.62
N GLN A 18 3.17 1.56 -3.86
CA GLN A 18 3.12 2.23 -5.17
C GLN A 18 4.30 1.92 -6.09
N PHE A 19 4.72 0.67 -6.13
CA PHE A 19 5.73 0.15 -7.05
C PHE A 19 5.14 -1.01 -7.86
N VAL A 20 5.65 -1.23 -9.08
CA VAL A 20 5.33 -2.46 -9.83
C VAL A 20 5.88 -3.70 -9.09
N LEU A 21 5.30 -4.87 -9.30
CA LEU A 21 5.68 -6.07 -8.54
C LEU A 21 7.18 -6.41 -8.61
N PRO A 22 7.87 -6.36 -9.78
CA PRO A 22 9.31 -6.58 -9.85
C PRO A 22 10.11 -5.65 -8.96
N ASP A 23 9.76 -4.37 -8.91
CA ASP A 23 10.47 -3.38 -8.11
C ASP A 23 10.19 -3.52 -6.62
N ARG A 24 8.96 -3.90 -6.27
CA ARG A 24 8.64 -4.31 -4.90
C ARG A 24 9.52 -5.47 -4.46
N ALA A 25 9.63 -6.51 -5.28
CA ALA A 25 10.45 -7.68 -4.97
C ALA A 25 11.95 -7.33 -4.86
N LYS A 26 12.47 -6.48 -5.76
CA LYS A 26 13.86 -5.98 -5.70
C LYS A 26 14.11 -5.19 -4.41
N LYS A 27 13.23 -4.23 -4.06
CA LYS A 27 13.36 -3.41 -2.85
C LYS A 27 13.18 -4.21 -1.57
N GLU A 28 12.24 -5.16 -1.56
CA GLU A 28 12.03 -6.07 -0.45
C GLU A 28 13.30 -6.90 -0.18
N LYS A 29 13.90 -7.45 -1.23
CA LYS A 29 15.18 -8.15 -1.12
C LYS A 29 16.29 -7.22 -0.61
N GLN A 30 16.42 -6.02 -1.17
CA GLN A 30 17.40 -5.04 -0.69
C GLN A 30 17.22 -4.72 0.80
N LEU A 31 15.98 -4.57 1.26
CA LEU A 31 15.67 -4.30 2.65
C LEU A 31 16.08 -5.48 3.55
N VAL A 32 15.70 -6.71 3.19
CA VAL A 32 16.08 -7.91 3.97
C VAL A 32 17.60 -8.12 3.98
N ASP A 33 18.29 -7.88 2.87
CA ASP A 33 19.75 -7.99 2.80
C ASP A 33 20.44 -6.94 3.70
N LEU A 34 19.88 -5.72 3.78
CA LEU A 34 20.45 -4.62 4.55
C LEU A 34 20.17 -4.71 6.06
N VAL A 35 18.95 -5.07 6.46
CA VAL A 35 18.49 -5.01 7.87
C VAL A 35 17.89 -6.32 8.41
N GLY A 36 17.85 -7.38 7.61
CA GLY A 36 17.32 -8.67 8.03
C GLY A 36 18.22 -9.43 8.99
N LYS A 37 17.82 -10.64 9.37
CA LYS A 37 18.55 -11.50 10.34
C LYS A 37 20.05 -11.68 10.03
N ASN A 38 20.40 -11.82 8.75
CA ASN A 38 21.77 -12.10 8.31
C ASN A 38 22.56 -10.83 7.92
N SER A 39 22.02 -9.65 8.16
CA SER A 39 22.71 -8.37 7.89
C SER A 39 23.93 -8.18 8.79
N THR A 40 24.92 -7.43 8.30
CA THR A 40 26.16 -7.11 9.03
C THR A 40 26.08 -5.72 9.68
N PRO A 41 26.98 -5.38 10.61
CA PRO A 41 27.08 -4.01 11.12
C PRO A 41 27.33 -2.97 10.02
N GLU A 42 28.12 -3.32 9.00
CA GLU A 42 28.46 -2.43 7.87
C GLU A 42 27.25 -2.19 6.97
N SER A 43 26.43 -3.21 6.69
CA SER A 43 25.25 -3.07 5.83
C SER A 43 24.15 -2.21 6.46
N ARG A 44 24.11 -2.17 7.79
CA ARG A 44 23.14 -1.38 8.59
C ARG A 44 23.62 0.03 8.91
N SER A 45 24.91 0.31 8.75
CA SER A 45 25.50 1.59 9.12
C SER A 45 24.91 2.73 8.29
N SER A 46 24.53 3.82 8.96
CA SER A 46 23.99 5.04 8.34
C SER A 46 22.81 4.78 7.38
N LEU A 47 21.94 3.83 7.71
CA LEU A 47 20.77 3.49 6.90
C LEU A 47 19.48 4.00 7.55
N VAL A 48 18.70 4.74 6.78
CA VAL A 48 17.33 5.14 7.12
C VAL A 48 16.38 4.44 6.18
N VAL A 49 15.45 3.66 6.74
CA VAL A 49 14.36 3.07 5.97
C VAL A 49 13.10 3.86 6.27
N VAL A 50 12.48 4.38 5.21
CA VAL A 50 11.17 5.01 5.30
C VAL A 50 10.18 4.13 4.57
N GLY A 51 9.06 3.82 5.20
CA GLY A 51 8.02 3.09 4.51
C GLY A 51 6.68 3.19 5.20
N THR A 52 5.67 2.69 4.50
CA THR A 52 4.30 2.66 5.00
C THR A 52 4.03 1.34 5.73
N GLN A 53 2.76 1.08 6.05
CA GLN A 53 2.32 -0.13 6.76
C GLN A 53 2.73 -1.45 6.07
N VAL A 54 3.16 -1.39 4.80
CA VAL A 54 3.68 -2.56 4.08
C VAL A 54 4.93 -3.14 4.76
N LEU A 55 5.71 -2.33 5.49
CA LEU A 55 6.85 -2.82 6.29
C LEU A 55 6.44 -3.74 7.46
N GLU A 56 5.17 -3.70 7.88
CA GLU A 56 4.68 -4.43 9.05
C GLU A 56 4.43 -5.91 8.75
N GLN A 57 4.18 -6.25 7.47
CA GLN A 57 3.70 -7.57 7.05
C GLN A 57 4.81 -8.42 6.43
N SER A 58 5.02 -9.61 7.00
CA SER A 58 5.83 -10.69 6.42
C SER A 58 7.33 -10.44 6.20
N LEU A 59 7.89 -9.32 6.68
CA LEU A 59 9.33 -9.02 6.60
C LEU A 59 10.06 -9.33 7.90
N ASP A 60 11.15 -10.09 7.82
CA ASP A 60 12.04 -10.39 8.94
C ASP A 60 13.17 -9.36 9.04
N ILE A 61 12.82 -8.16 9.52
CA ILE A 61 13.68 -6.98 9.58
C ILE A 61 13.87 -6.50 11.02
N ASP A 62 15.03 -5.91 11.30
CA ASP A 62 15.45 -5.43 12.61
C ASP A 62 16.05 -4.03 12.51
N PHE A 63 15.50 -3.10 13.28
CA PHE A 63 15.98 -1.74 13.40
C PHE A 63 16.51 -1.46 14.80
N ASP A 64 17.50 -0.57 14.87
CA ASP A 64 18.08 -0.07 16.11
C ASP A 64 17.19 0.99 16.79
N MET A 65 16.44 1.77 16.00
CA MET A 65 15.48 2.78 16.43
C MET A 65 14.23 2.74 15.54
N LEU A 66 13.08 3.11 16.09
CA LEU A 66 11.82 3.20 15.35
C LEU A 66 11.23 4.60 15.54
N ILE A 67 10.82 5.23 14.45
CA ILE A 67 10.02 6.45 14.45
C ILE A 67 8.73 6.13 13.70
N THR A 68 7.58 6.42 14.30
CA THR A 68 6.28 6.03 13.76
C THR A 68 5.22 7.10 13.99
N ASP A 69 4.34 7.28 13.03
CA ASP A 69 3.08 8.01 13.24
C ASP A 69 2.19 7.27 14.25
N MET A 70 1.24 7.99 14.86
CA MET A 70 0.25 7.40 15.75
C MET A 70 -0.67 6.49 14.93
N CYS A 71 -0.94 5.32 15.46
CA CYS A 71 -1.81 4.32 14.85
C CYS A 71 -2.52 3.52 15.95
N PRO A 72 -3.52 2.69 15.63
CA PRO A 72 -4.09 1.75 16.58
C PRO A 72 -3.01 0.93 17.32
N MET A 73 -3.25 0.67 18.61
CA MET A 73 -2.28 0.04 19.53
C MET A 73 -1.72 -1.30 19.03
N ASP A 74 -2.57 -2.15 18.44
CA ASP A 74 -2.17 -3.43 17.86
C ASP A 74 -1.14 -3.25 16.72
N LEU A 75 -1.36 -2.28 15.83
CA LEU A 75 -0.41 -1.95 14.76
C LEU A 75 0.87 -1.33 15.31
N LEU A 76 0.78 -0.48 16.33
CA LEU A 76 1.94 0.13 16.98
C LEU A 76 2.84 -0.94 17.60
N LEU A 77 2.26 -1.88 18.34
CA LEU A 77 2.98 -3.01 18.93
C LEU A 77 3.57 -3.93 17.85
N GLN A 78 2.85 -4.14 16.73
CA GLN A 78 3.38 -4.89 15.60
C GLN A 78 4.61 -4.21 14.97
N ARG A 79 4.61 -2.88 14.84
CA ARG A 79 5.78 -2.09 14.40
C ARG A 79 6.93 -2.22 15.39
N MET A 80 6.66 -2.11 16.69
CA MET A 80 7.66 -2.31 17.75
C MET A 80 8.28 -3.72 17.71
N GLY A 81 7.57 -4.74 17.19
CA GLY A 81 8.13 -6.08 16.95
C GLY A 81 9.25 -6.16 15.89
N ARG A 82 9.57 -5.04 15.22
CA ARG A 82 10.74 -4.88 14.33
C ARG A 82 11.90 -4.13 15.01
N LEU A 83 11.65 -3.52 16.16
CA LEU A 83 12.67 -2.88 16.97
C LEU A 83 13.42 -3.96 17.75
N HIS A 84 14.74 -4.01 17.58
CA HIS A 84 15.60 -4.97 18.28
C HIS A 84 15.16 -6.44 18.12
N ARG A 85 14.59 -6.77 16.95
CA ARG A 85 13.96 -8.07 16.69
C ARG A 85 14.91 -9.27 16.81
N HIS A 86 16.17 -9.09 16.46
CA HIS A 86 17.19 -10.13 16.55
C HIS A 86 18.18 -9.79 17.66
N GLU A 87 18.61 -10.82 18.38
CA GLU A 87 19.71 -10.70 19.33
C GLU A 87 21.00 -10.43 18.53
N ARG A 88 21.59 -9.26 18.76
CA ARG A 88 22.77 -8.78 18.04
C ARG A 88 23.84 -8.38 19.04
N GLY A 89 25.08 -8.77 18.76
CA GLY A 89 26.20 -8.46 19.65
C GLY A 89 26.59 -6.98 19.69
N VAL A 90 26.53 -6.29 18.55
CA VAL A 90 26.94 -4.88 18.43
C VAL A 90 25.77 -4.03 17.93
N ARG A 91 25.33 -3.11 18.78
CA ARG A 91 24.46 -1.96 18.46
C ARG A 91 25.20 -0.67 18.88
N PRO A 92 24.94 0.47 18.21
CA PRO A 92 25.51 1.76 18.61
C PRO A 92 25.17 2.07 20.08
N ASP A 93 26.03 2.81 20.78
CA ASP A 93 25.80 3.20 22.18
C ASP A 93 24.48 3.94 22.38
N THR A 94 24.09 4.74 21.38
CA THR A 94 22.83 5.48 21.34
C THR A 94 21.58 4.60 21.16
N ALA A 95 21.75 3.33 20.78
CA ALA A 95 20.67 2.40 20.49
C ALA A 95 20.84 1.05 21.23
N LYS A 96 21.50 1.06 22.40
CA LYS A 96 21.59 -0.11 23.27
C LYS A 96 20.25 -0.51 23.88
N THR A 97 19.43 0.48 24.20
CA THR A 97 18.07 0.29 24.68
C THR A 97 17.11 0.49 23.50
N PRO A 98 16.12 -0.40 23.29
CA PRO A 98 15.11 -0.20 22.26
C PRO A 98 14.27 1.04 22.59
N VAL A 99 14.23 2.00 21.66
CA VAL A 99 13.39 3.20 21.76
C VAL A 99 12.51 3.32 20.52
N CYS A 100 11.23 3.56 20.76
CA CYS A 100 10.24 3.88 19.73
C CYS A 100 9.76 5.32 19.96
N TYR A 101 9.96 6.19 18.97
CA TYR A 101 9.45 7.56 18.97
C TYR A 101 8.13 7.60 18.23
N VAL A 102 7.06 8.00 18.93
CA VAL A 102 5.74 8.19 18.33
C VAL A 102 5.56 9.67 18.00
N ILE A 103 5.27 9.96 16.74
CA ILE A 103 4.98 11.31 16.27
C ILE A 103 3.56 11.67 16.72
N THR A 104 3.44 12.77 17.46
CA THR A 104 2.21 13.22 18.10
C THR A 104 1.62 14.48 17.46
N ASP A 105 2.14 14.93 16.31
CA ASP A 105 1.62 16.10 15.58
C ASP A 105 0.10 16.01 15.31
N GLU A 106 -0.45 14.80 15.30
CA GLU A 106 -1.87 14.50 15.13
C GLU A 106 -2.79 15.07 16.21
N TYR A 107 -2.29 15.43 17.40
CA TYR A 107 -3.12 16.10 18.41
C TYR A 107 -3.36 17.57 18.08
N THR A 108 -2.45 18.21 17.34
CA THR A 108 -2.56 19.64 16.99
C THR A 108 -3.06 19.81 15.55
N ASN A 109 -2.75 18.87 14.65
CA ASN A 109 -3.17 18.91 13.26
C ASN A 109 -4.34 17.95 13.00
N MET A 110 -5.56 18.51 12.97
CA MET A 110 -6.78 17.76 12.66
C MET A 110 -6.80 17.17 11.24
N GLU A 111 -5.91 17.59 10.34
CA GLU A 111 -5.79 17.08 8.97
C GLU A 111 -4.68 16.05 8.78
N SER A 112 -4.10 15.51 9.86
CA SER A 112 -3.03 14.53 9.77
C SER A 112 -3.38 13.33 8.88
N ALA A 113 -2.38 12.77 8.21
CA ALA A 113 -2.56 11.64 7.30
C ALA A 113 -3.14 10.41 8.04
N SER A 114 -2.70 10.15 9.27
CA SER A 114 -3.18 9.05 10.10
C SER A 114 -4.68 9.15 10.40
N ARG A 115 -5.21 10.35 10.68
CA ARG A 115 -6.66 10.58 10.91
C ARG A 115 -7.53 10.37 9.67
N LYS A 116 -6.93 10.40 8.47
CA LYS A 116 -7.61 10.03 7.21
C LYS A 116 -7.61 8.51 6.98
N ILE A 117 -6.70 7.78 7.63
CA ILE A 117 -6.52 6.33 7.45
C ILE A 117 -7.21 5.53 8.55
N TYR A 118 -7.07 5.95 9.81
CA TYR A 118 -7.63 5.28 10.99
C TYR A 118 -8.73 6.12 11.64
N SER A 119 -9.61 5.46 12.39
CA SER A 119 -10.66 6.17 13.12
C SER A 119 -10.07 7.06 14.21
N HIS A 120 -10.59 8.28 14.33
CA HIS A 120 -10.18 9.22 15.38
C HIS A 120 -10.33 8.62 16.78
N TRP A 121 -11.37 7.82 16.99
CA TRP A 121 -11.60 7.15 18.27
C TRP A 121 -10.43 6.23 18.64
N LEU A 122 -9.97 5.37 17.71
CA LEU A 122 -8.85 4.45 17.97
C LEU A 122 -7.52 5.17 18.17
N ILE A 123 -7.26 6.23 17.38
CA ILE A 123 -6.05 7.05 17.53
C ILE A 123 -6.04 7.68 18.93
N ASN A 124 -7.13 8.36 19.33
CA ASN A 124 -7.23 9.02 20.63
C ASN A 124 -7.15 8.02 21.79
N LYS A 125 -7.80 6.86 21.67
CA LYS A 125 -7.69 5.82 22.69
C LYS A 125 -6.27 5.28 22.84
N THR A 126 -5.58 5.05 21.73
CA THR A 126 -4.18 4.59 21.76
C THR A 126 -3.30 5.64 22.42
N ALA A 127 -3.47 6.89 22.01
CA ALA A 127 -2.86 8.08 22.58
C ALA A 127 -3.00 8.19 24.11
N ASP A 128 -4.22 7.99 24.63
CA ASP A 128 -4.51 8.13 26.06
C ASP A 128 -3.99 6.95 26.89
N THR A 129 -3.89 5.76 26.28
CA THR A 129 -3.51 4.51 26.94
C THR A 129 -2.01 4.18 26.78
N LEU A 130 -1.28 4.82 25.86
CA LEU A 130 0.12 4.50 25.56
C LEU A 130 1.04 4.85 26.74
N PRO A 131 1.69 3.86 27.39
CA PRO A 131 2.64 4.13 28.46
C PRO A 131 4.03 4.52 27.91
N ASP A 132 4.85 5.14 28.76
CA ASP A 132 6.25 5.50 28.42
C ASP A 132 7.16 4.27 28.23
N SER A 133 6.78 3.12 28.79
CA SER A 133 7.55 1.86 28.71
C SER A 133 6.61 0.68 28.51
N ILE A 134 7.01 -0.23 27.61
CA ILE A 134 6.25 -1.43 27.24
C ILE A 134 7.15 -2.66 27.32
N THR A 135 6.66 -3.73 27.92
CA THR A 135 7.32 -5.03 27.99
C THR A 135 6.60 -6.02 27.07
N LEU A 136 7.26 -6.41 25.99
CA LEU A 136 6.73 -7.42 25.07
C LEU A 136 7.19 -8.83 25.49
N PRO A 137 6.32 -9.84 25.46
CA PRO A 137 4.93 -9.84 24.97
C PRO A 137 3.86 -9.53 26.04
N ASP A 138 4.26 -9.33 27.29
CA ASP A 138 3.34 -9.32 28.44
C ASP A 138 2.27 -8.21 28.35
N ASP A 139 2.66 -7.02 27.89
CA ASP A 139 1.77 -5.86 27.79
C ASP A 139 0.89 -5.85 26.53
N ILE A 140 1.09 -6.80 25.60
CA ILE A 140 0.35 -6.79 24.31
C ILE A 140 -1.16 -6.94 24.56
N SER A 141 -1.55 -7.94 25.36
CA SER A 141 -2.96 -8.30 25.50
C SER A 141 -3.75 -7.24 26.26
N SER A 142 -3.20 -6.71 27.35
CA SER A 142 -3.82 -5.68 28.17
C SER A 142 -4.03 -4.39 27.38
N LEU A 143 -2.98 -3.89 26.72
CA LEU A 143 -3.03 -2.63 25.96
C LEU A 143 -4.02 -2.71 24.79
N VAL A 144 -4.02 -3.82 24.05
CA VAL A 144 -4.97 -4.01 22.93
C VAL A 144 -6.41 -4.09 23.46
N GLN A 145 -6.66 -4.87 24.51
CA GLN A 145 -8.02 -4.98 25.07
C GLN A 145 -8.53 -3.63 25.59
N GLU A 146 -7.68 -2.82 26.20
CA GLU A 146 -8.05 -1.51 26.73
C GLU A 146 -8.47 -0.54 25.62
N VAL A 147 -7.70 -0.47 24.53
CA VAL A 147 -7.98 0.44 23.40
C VAL A 147 -9.26 0.05 22.66
N TYR A 148 -9.53 -1.25 22.53
CA TYR A 148 -10.74 -1.75 21.85
C TYR A 148 -11.96 -1.89 22.78
N SER A 149 -11.81 -1.59 24.07
CA SER A 149 -12.93 -1.62 25.02
C SER A 149 -13.99 -0.57 24.67
N ALA A 150 -15.26 -0.99 24.65
CA ALA A 150 -16.36 -0.11 24.26
C ALA A 150 -16.50 1.07 25.23
N THR A 151 -16.59 2.28 24.69
CA THR A 151 -16.92 3.50 25.44
C THR A 151 -18.29 4.03 25.03
N SER A 152 -18.80 5.04 25.74
CA SER A 152 -20.10 5.68 25.45
C SER A 152 -19.90 7.14 25.06
N ASP A 153 -19.06 7.38 24.06
CA ASP A 153 -18.78 8.70 23.51
C ASP A 153 -19.12 8.79 22.01
N GLU A 154 -19.27 10.02 21.53
CA GLU A 154 -19.66 10.32 20.14
C GLU A 154 -18.66 9.76 19.11
N CYS A 155 -17.37 9.74 19.44
CA CYS A 155 -16.33 9.23 18.54
C CYS A 155 -16.48 7.71 18.36
N TYR A 156 -16.82 6.98 19.43
CA TYR A 156 -17.12 5.56 19.37
C TYR A 156 -18.36 5.26 18.52
N ASP A 157 -19.44 6.03 18.70
CA ASP A 157 -20.67 5.86 17.89
C ASP A 157 -20.40 6.05 16.39
N LYS A 158 -19.58 7.05 16.04
CA LYS A 158 -19.12 7.27 14.66
C LYS A 158 -18.35 6.07 14.13
N TYR A 159 -17.38 5.56 14.89
CA TYR A 159 -16.60 4.38 14.53
C TYR A 159 -17.50 3.15 14.28
N ILE A 160 -18.45 2.87 15.18
CA ILE A 160 -19.39 1.75 15.03
C ILE A 160 -20.30 1.94 13.81
N ASN A 161 -20.73 3.17 13.50
CA ASN A 161 -21.54 3.45 12.32
C ASN A 161 -20.76 3.22 11.01
N GLU A 162 -19.49 3.63 10.96
CA GLU A 162 -18.60 3.34 9.82
C GLU A 162 -18.43 1.83 9.62
N GLN A 163 -18.23 1.06 10.70
CA GLN A 163 -18.16 -0.40 10.64
C GLN A 163 -19.46 -1.03 10.13
N LYS A 164 -20.64 -0.53 10.57
CA LYS A 164 -21.95 -0.97 10.06
C LYS A 164 -22.10 -0.70 8.56
N LYS A 165 -21.70 0.48 8.09
CA LYS A 165 -21.71 0.84 6.66
C LYS A 165 -20.80 -0.09 5.85
N SER A 166 -19.58 -0.36 6.33
CA SER A 166 -18.66 -1.28 5.65
C SER A 166 -19.25 -2.69 5.53
N LYS A 167 -19.78 -3.22 6.64
CA LYS A 167 -20.44 -4.52 6.66
C LYS A 167 -21.63 -4.60 5.70
N SER A 168 -22.44 -3.55 5.61
CA SER A 168 -23.58 -3.47 4.69
C SER A 168 -23.14 -3.49 3.21
N ARG A 169 -22.03 -2.82 2.87
CA ARG A 169 -21.49 -2.86 1.49
C ARG A 169 -21.00 -4.26 1.12
N ALA A 170 -20.30 -4.92 2.06
CA ALA A 170 -19.82 -6.28 1.86
C ALA A 170 -20.96 -7.30 1.78
N ASP A 171 -22.13 -7.04 2.39
CA ASP A 171 -23.24 -7.99 2.43
C ASP A 171 -23.77 -8.37 1.04
N CYS A 172 -23.68 -7.51 0.02
CA CYS A 172 -24.06 -7.85 -1.36
C CYS A 172 -23.13 -8.89 -2.00
N PHE A 173 -21.87 -8.96 -1.57
CA PHE A 173 -20.85 -9.87 -2.11
C PHE A 173 -20.61 -11.12 -1.25
N ARG A 174 -21.09 -11.11 0.00
CA ARG A 174 -20.94 -12.24 0.91
C ARG A 174 -21.93 -13.34 0.58
N ILE A 175 -21.43 -14.57 0.44
CA ILE A 175 -22.27 -15.77 0.46
C ILE A 175 -23.16 -15.78 1.72
N SER A 176 -24.35 -16.32 1.56
CA SER A 176 -25.28 -16.45 2.68
C SER A 176 -24.66 -17.32 3.78
N LYS A 177 -25.01 -17.05 5.04
CA LYS A 177 -24.63 -17.95 6.15
C LYS A 177 -25.13 -19.37 5.84
N PRO A 178 -24.38 -20.42 6.22
CA PRO A 178 -24.82 -21.80 6.03
C PRO A 178 -26.13 -22.01 6.80
N LYS A 179 -27.23 -22.16 6.06
CA LYS A 179 -28.57 -22.44 6.59
C LYS A 179 -29.15 -23.62 5.80
N GLY A 180 -29.55 -24.68 6.52
CA GLY A 180 -30.19 -25.86 5.92
C GLY A 180 -29.21 -26.99 5.54
N LYS A 181 -29.72 -28.01 4.83
CA LYS A 181 -28.98 -29.23 4.43
C LYS A 181 -28.38 -29.18 3.02
N SER A 182 -28.58 -28.11 2.26
CA SER A 182 -28.15 -28.02 0.85
C SER A 182 -27.41 -26.73 0.54
N ILE A 183 -26.57 -26.79 -0.50
CA ILE A 183 -25.71 -25.68 -0.94
C ILE A 183 -26.47 -24.61 -1.74
N HIS A 184 -27.70 -24.89 -2.18
CA HIS A 184 -28.46 -23.98 -3.06
C HIS A 184 -28.74 -22.61 -2.42
N GLY A 185 -28.89 -22.54 -1.09
CA GLY A 185 -29.11 -21.29 -0.37
C GLY A 185 -27.86 -20.43 -0.14
N LEU A 186 -26.66 -20.95 -0.44
CA LEU A 186 -25.39 -20.25 -0.25
C LEU A 186 -25.12 -19.21 -1.35
N LEU A 187 -25.52 -19.53 -2.59
CA LEU A 187 -25.25 -18.74 -3.81
C LEU A 187 -26.49 -17.99 -4.33
N SER A 188 -27.53 -17.83 -3.52
CA SER A 188 -28.80 -17.24 -3.93
C SER A 188 -28.77 -15.71 -4.09
N LYS A 189 -27.64 -15.04 -3.80
CA LYS A 189 -27.51 -13.59 -3.96
C LYS A 189 -27.05 -13.26 -5.39
N PRO A 190 -27.79 -12.44 -6.14
CA PRO A 190 -27.33 -11.96 -7.43
C PRO A 190 -26.13 -11.02 -7.24
N VAL A 191 -25.08 -11.21 -8.05
CA VAL A 191 -23.98 -10.24 -8.15
C VAL A 191 -24.49 -9.08 -9.00
N GLU A 192 -24.70 -7.91 -8.38
CA GLU A 192 -25.33 -6.76 -9.05
C GLU A 192 -24.41 -6.08 -10.10
N THR A 193 -23.11 -6.41 -10.14
CA THR A 193 -22.11 -5.77 -11.01
C THR A 193 -21.35 -6.77 -11.87
N GLY A 194 -21.36 -6.60 -13.20
CA GLY A 194 -20.59 -7.42 -14.14
C GLY A 194 -19.11 -7.04 -14.29
N ASP A 195 -18.65 -5.96 -13.65
CA ASP A 195 -17.25 -5.54 -13.69
C ASP A 195 -16.48 -6.13 -12.49
N GLU A 196 -15.58 -7.08 -12.77
CA GLU A 196 -14.77 -7.79 -11.78
C GLU A 196 -13.89 -6.84 -10.95
N GLN A 197 -13.45 -5.71 -11.52
CA GLN A 197 -12.60 -4.75 -10.82
C GLN A 197 -13.37 -3.98 -9.76
N LEU A 198 -14.60 -3.56 -10.10
CA LEU A 198 -15.50 -2.93 -9.13
C LEU A 198 -15.91 -3.89 -8.02
N ALA A 199 -16.14 -5.16 -8.36
CA ALA A 199 -16.42 -6.20 -7.36
C ALA A 199 -15.22 -6.42 -6.42
N GLN A 200 -14.00 -6.52 -6.94
CA GLN A 200 -12.79 -6.65 -6.11
C GLN A 200 -12.54 -5.43 -5.22
N ALA A 201 -12.82 -4.23 -5.72
CA ALA A 201 -12.69 -2.99 -4.95
C ALA A 201 -13.72 -2.91 -3.81
N ALA A 202 -14.92 -3.46 -4.00
CA ALA A 202 -16.02 -3.39 -3.03
C ALA A 202 -15.93 -4.41 -1.88
N VAL A 203 -15.17 -5.51 -2.05
CA VAL A 203 -15.09 -6.60 -1.06
C VAL A 203 -13.96 -6.43 -0.04
N ARG A 204 -13.00 -5.54 -0.30
CA ARG A 204 -11.94 -5.24 0.69
C ARG A 204 -12.48 -4.26 1.73
N ASP A 205 -12.36 -4.59 3.01
CA ASP A 205 -12.67 -3.72 4.15
C ASP A 205 -11.63 -2.57 4.25
N GLY A 206 -11.65 -1.68 3.26
CA GLY A 206 -10.72 -0.56 3.13
C GLY A 206 -11.13 0.40 2.02
N ILE A 207 -10.29 1.41 1.78
CA ILE A 207 -10.46 2.34 0.66
C ILE A 207 -10.37 1.54 -0.64
N SER A 208 -11.38 1.65 -1.50
CA SER A 208 -11.41 1.00 -2.83
C SER A 208 -10.07 1.25 -3.52
N SER A 209 -9.46 0.23 -4.10
CA SER A 209 -8.26 0.34 -4.94
C SER A 209 -8.31 -0.73 -6.01
N PHE A 210 -7.94 -0.36 -7.23
CA PHE A 210 -7.79 -1.29 -8.34
C PHE A 210 -6.35 -1.28 -8.85
N ASP A 211 -5.99 -2.33 -9.57
CA ASP A 211 -4.65 -2.54 -10.08
C ASP A 211 -4.60 -2.19 -11.56
N VAL A 212 -3.48 -1.60 -12.00
CA VAL A 212 -3.18 -1.31 -13.41
C VAL A 212 -1.85 -1.96 -13.78
N LEU A 213 -1.64 -2.24 -15.05
CA LEU A 213 -0.34 -2.59 -15.60
C LEU A 213 0.35 -1.30 -16.01
N LEU A 214 1.55 -1.06 -15.49
CA LEU A 214 2.32 0.14 -15.80
C LEU A 214 3.28 -0.17 -16.95
N MET A 215 3.07 0.45 -18.10
CA MET A 215 3.84 0.19 -19.32
C MET A 215 4.28 1.53 -19.93
N GLN A 216 5.34 1.50 -20.73
CA GLN A 216 5.78 2.66 -21.50
C GLN A 216 5.16 2.63 -22.90
N LEU A 217 4.79 3.79 -23.42
CA LEU A 217 4.35 3.99 -24.80
C LEU A 217 5.31 5.00 -25.44
N SER A 218 6.05 4.56 -26.45
CA SER A 218 7.00 5.38 -27.19
C SER A 218 6.29 6.31 -28.18
N ALA A 219 7.03 7.30 -28.70
CA ALA A 219 6.51 8.23 -29.71
C ALA A 219 6.04 7.56 -31.01
N ASP A 220 6.55 6.36 -31.33
CA ASP A 220 6.13 5.53 -32.47
C ASP A 220 4.97 4.58 -32.14
N GLU A 221 4.25 4.83 -31.03
CA GLU A 221 3.06 4.09 -30.58
C GLU A 221 3.32 2.61 -30.24
N LYS A 222 4.56 2.27 -29.89
CA LYS A 222 4.93 0.93 -29.45
C LYS A 222 4.93 0.82 -27.93
N ILE A 223 4.57 -0.37 -27.45
CA ILE A 223 4.56 -0.65 -26.01
C ILE A 223 5.92 -1.20 -25.60
N HIS A 224 6.47 -0.67 -24.52
CA HIS A 224 7.73 -1.12 -23.93
C HIS A 224 7.55 -1.44 -22.44
N PHE A 225 8.38 -2.34 -21.94
CA PHE A 225 8.60 -2.42 -20.49
C PHE A 225 9.25 -1.13 -19.98
N LEU A 226 9.12 -0.85 -18.68
CA LEU A 226 9.86 0.26 -18.07
C LEU A 226 11.38 0.01 -18.18
N PRO A 227 12.23 1.05 -18.27
CA PRO A 227 13.67 0.89 -18.51
C PRO A 227 14.38 -0.10 -17.57
N ASP A 228 14.04 -0.07 -16.28
CA ASP A 228 14.62 -0.96 -15.26
C ASP A 228 14.02 -2.38 -15.26
N GLN A 229 13.05 -2.65 -16.13
CA GLN A 229 12.36 -3.93 -16.27
C GLN A 229 12.67 -4.53 -17.63
N TYR A 230 13.27 -5.72 -17.64
CA TYR A 230 13.58 -6.43 -18.89
C TYR A 230 14.38 -5.59 -19.91
N GLY A 231 15.11 -4.57 -19.45
CA GLY A 231 15.92 -3.67 -20.28
C GLY A 231 15.10 -2.73 -21.17
N GLY A 232 13.82 -2.44 -20.84
CA GLY A 232 12.96 -1.60 -21.66
C GLY A 232 12.57 -2.23 -23.01
N ALA A 233 12.57 -3.57 -23.08
CA ALA A 233 12.27 -4.28 -24.31
C ALA A 233 10.88 -3.92 -24.86
N GLU A 234 10.78 -3.84 -26.19
CA GLU A 234 9.52 -3.72 -26.91
C GLU A 234 8.66 -4.96 -26.66
N VAL A 235 7.35 -4.74 -26.50
CA VAL A 235 6.36 -5.77 -26.27
C VAL A 235 5.59 -6.06 -27.55
N SER A 236 5.40 -7.34 -27.86
CA SER A 236 4.63 -7.75 -29.03
C SER A 236 3.15 -7.37 -28.92
N GLU A 237 2.50 -7.06 -30.05
CA GLU A 237 1.05 -6.81 -30.10
C GLU A 237 0.23 -8.05 -29.70
N CYS A 238 0.74 -9.24 -30.07
CA CYS A 238 0.22 -10.55 -29.69
C CYS A 238 1.29 -11.32 -28.91
N PRO A 239 1.47 -11.01 -27.61
CA PRO A 239 2.53 -11.61 -26.80
C PRO A 239 2.30 -13.11 -26.58
N ASP A 240 3.40 -13.87 -26.49
CA ASP A 240 3.34 -15.27 -26.06
C ASP A 240 3.05 -15.39 -24.55
N ASP A 241 2.92 -16.61 -24.03
CA ASP A 241 2.56 -16.82 -22.62
C ASP A 241 3.65 -16.31 -21.65
N GLU A 242 4.92 -16.38 -22.03
CA GLU A 242 6.02 -15.90 -21.19
C GLU A 242 6.03 -14.37 -21.13
N GLU A 243 5.88 -13.72 -22.29
CA GLU A 243 5.75 -12.26 -22.40
C GLU A 243 4.48 -11.77 -21.68
N CYS A 244 3.35 -12.46 -21.83
CA CYS A 244 2.12 -12.18 -21.07
C CYS A 244 2.33 -12.18 -19.57
N ARG A 245 3.08 -13.16 -19.04
CA ARG A 245 3.40 -13.25 -17.62
C ARG A 245 4.28 -12.08 -17.18
N ARG A 246 5.30 -11.73 -17.96
CA ARG A 246 6.18 -10.57 -17.67
C ARG A 246 5.42 -9.25 -17.69
N ILE A 247 4.46 -9.08 -18.59
CA ILE A 247 3.55 -7.93 -18.63
C ILE A 247 2.68 -7.93 -17.37
N ALA A 248 2.09 -9.06 -17.00
CA ALA A 248 1.22 -9.16 -15.82
C ALA A 248 1.95 -8.85 -14.50
N GLU A 249 3.28 -9.05 -14.46
CA GLU A 249 4.13 -8.65 -13.34
C GLU A 249 4.26 -7.11 -13.21
N GLN A 250 4.04 -6.33 -14.28
CA GLN A 250 4.05 -4.85 -14.24
C GLN A 250 2.86 -4.24 -13.49
N LYS A 251 2.18 -5.04 -12.68
CA LYS A 251 1.02 -4.64 -11.89
C LYS A 251 1.41 -3.67 -10.79
N LEU A 252 0.70 -2.54 -10.75
CA LEU A 252 0.80 -1.50 -9.74
C LEU A 252 -0.60 -1.21 -9.19
N ARG A 253 -0.68 -1.02 -7.87
CA ARG A 253 -1.91 -0.58 -7.20
C ARG A 253 -2.03 0.92 -7.27
N LEU A 254 -3.11 1.44 -7.84
CA LEU A 254 -3.27 2.90 -7.92
C LEU A 254 -3.51 3.52 -6.54
N PRO A 255 -3.05 4.77 -6.33
CA PRO A 255 -3.32 5.51 -5.11
C PRO A 255 -4.82 5.60 -4.84
N THR A 256 -5.18 5.61 -3.55
CA THR A 256 -6.57 5.70 -3.08
C THR A 256 -7.32 6.91 -3.65
N MET A 257 -6.62 8.00 -3.95
CA MET A 257 -7.19 9.20 -4.57
C MET A 257 -7.85 8.92 -5.93
N PHE A 258 -7.34 7.97 -6.71
CA PHE A 258 -7.90 7.58 -8.01
C PHE A 258 -8.99 6.52 -7.91
N CYS A 259 -9.30 6.09 -6.70
CA CYS A 259 -10.21 4.98 -6.47
C CYS A 259 -11.39 5.37 -5.58
N GLN A 260 -11.65 6.68 -5.46
CA GLN A 260 -12.75 7.20 -4.69
C GLN A 260 -14.07 6.97 -5.41
N SER A 261 -15.16 6.81 -4.66
CA SER A 261 -16.47 6.47 -5.24
C SER A 261 -16.95 7.47 -6.29
N TRP A 262 -16.54 8.74 -6.19
CA TRP A 262 -16.91 9.79 -7.14
C TRP A 262 -16.10 9.80 -8.44
N ASN A 263 -14.92 9.16 -8.50
CA ASN A 263 -14.05 9.20 -9.68
C ASN A 263 -13.63 7.83 -10.22
N ILE A 264 -13.81 6.73 -9.48
CA ILE A 264 -13.36 5.40 -9.89
C ILE A 264 -13.90 4.99 -11.27
N ASP A 265 -15.20 5.16 -11.53
CA ASP A 265 -15.81 4.81 -12.82
C ASP A 265 -15.28 5.68 -13.98
N LYS A 266 -14.94 6.95 -13.70
CA LYS A 266 -14.35 7.84 -14.69
C LYS A 266 -12.93 7.39 -15.05
N ASN A 267 -12.13 7.09 -14.04
CA ASN A 267 -10.74 6.64 -14.21
C ASN A 267 -10.67 5.30 -14.94
N ILE A 268 -11.53 4.33 -14.59
CA ILE A 268 -11.60 3.04 -15.29
C ILE A 268 -11.96 3.26 -16.77
N ARG A 269 -12.96 4.10 -17.07
CA ARG A 269 -13.36 4.40 -18.46
C ARG A 269 -12.25 5.09 -19.26
N GLU A 270 -11.58 6.06 -18.65
CA GLU A 270 -10.45 6.77 -19.25
C GLU A 270 -9.30 5.80 -19.60
N LEU A 271 -8.90 4.95 -18.64
CA LEU A 271 -7.87 3.93 -18.86
C LEU A 271 -8.28 2.94 -19.96
N LYS A 272 -9.51 2.41 -19.94
CA LYS A 272 -10.02 1.52 -20.99
C LYS A 272 -9.95 2.17 -22.37
N ASN A 273 -10.40 3.42 -22.50
CA ASN A 273 -10.39 4.13 -23.78
C ASN A 273 -8.97 4.38 -24.30
N ASN A 274 -8.05 4.73 -23.40
CA ASN A 274 -6.67 5.03 -23.76
C ASN A 274 -5.88 3.77 -24.14
N CYS A 275 -6.18 2.62 -23.52
CA CYS A 275 -5.40 1.41 -23.76
C CYS A 275 -5.94 0.48 -24.84
N MET A 276 -7.26 0.41 -25.05
CA MET A 276 -7.88 -0.63 -25.90
C MET A 276 -7.39 -0.63 -27.35
N LYS A 277 -6.94 0.52 -27.88
CA LYS A 277 -6.35 0.59 -29.23
C LYS A 277 -5.01 -0.14 -29.37
N TYR A 278 -4.27 -0.29 -28.28
CA TYR A 278 -2.92 -0.88 -28.29
C TYR A 278 -2.89 -2.32 -27.80
N ILE A 279 -3.84 -2.72 -26.95
CA ILE A 279 -3.80 -4.01 -26.24
C ILE A 279 -4.85 -5.01 -26.72
N ALA A 280 -5.37 -4.86 -27.95
CA ALA A 280 -6.40 -5.73 -28.50
C ALA A 280 -5.95 -7.20 -28.52
N GLY A 281 -4.70 -7.47 -28.94
CA GLY A 281 -4.12 -8.81 -28.94
C GLY A 281 -3.96 -9.43 -27.55
N TRP A 282 -3.74 -8.59 -26.53
CA TRP A 282 -3.54 -9.04 -25.14
C TRP A 282 -4.81 -9.63 -24.52
N GLN A 283 -6.00 -9.27 -25.02
CA GLN A 283 -7.28 -9.78 -24.49
C GLN A 283 -7.48 -11.30 -24.71
N ASN A 284 -6.68 -11.90 -25.60
CA ASN A 284 -6.67 -13.35 -25.81
C ASN A 284 -5.93 -14.10 -24.70
N SER A 285 -5.08 -13.42 -23.92
CA SER A 285 -4.31 -14.01 -22.84
C SER A 285 -5.11 -14.04 -21.54
N PRO A 286 -5.17 -15.18 -20.84
CA PRO A 286 -5.82 -15.26 -19.54
C PRO A 286 -5.12 -14.42 -18.47
N TRP A 287 -3.84 -14.07 -18.67
CA TRP A 287 -3.08 -13.20 -17.75
C TRP A 287 -3.46 -11.72 -17.87
N LEU A 288 -3.83 -11.28 -19.07
CA LEU A 288 -3.98 -9.85 -19.41
C LEU A 288 -5.42 -9.44 -19.74
N LYS A 289 -6.31 -10.41 -19.95
CA LYS A 289 -7.73 -10.15 -20.20
C LYS A 289 -8.33 -9.28 -19.09
N ASN A 290 -9.06 -8.25 -19.51
CA ASN A 290 -9.70 -7.26 -18.63
C ASN A 290 -8.74 -6.47 -17.71
N GLN A 291 -7.41 -6.54 -17.91
CA GLN A 291 -6.49 -5.68 -17.18
C GLN A 291 -6.52 -4.26 -17.75
N LEU A 292 -6.38 -3.26 -16.87
CA LEU A 292 -6.19 -1.86 -17.28
C LEU A 292 -4.70 -1.59 -17.43
N VAL A 293 -4.35 -0.75 -18.39
CA VAL A 293 -2.97 -0.33 -18.61
C VAL A 293 -2.88 1.17 -18.44
N LEU A 294 -1.93 1.61 -17.61
CA LEU A 294 -1.53 3.00 -17.52
C LEU A 294 -0.24 3.16 -18.31
N PHE A 295 -0.33 3.90 -19.42
CA PHE A 295 0.83 4.22 -20.24
C PHE A 295 1.57 5.43 -19.71
N LEU A 296 2.89 5.32 -19.66
CA LEU A 296 3.82 6.40 -19.41
C LEU A 296 4.60 6.72 -20.69
N ASP A 297 5.06 7.95 -20.84
CA ASP A 297 5.95 8.37 -21.92
C ASP A 297 7.41 7.93 -21.69
N GLU A 298 8.30 8.39 -22.57
CA GLU A 298 9.74 8.12 -22.49
C GLU A 298 10.40 8.68 -21.22
N ASP A 299 9.83 9.73 -20.63
CA ASP A 299 10.24 10.34 -19.37
C ASP A 299 9.60 9.66 -18.14
N LEU A 300 8.87 8.56 -18.32
CA LEU A 300 8.09 7.88 -17.29
C LEU A 300 7.00 8.75 -16.65
N LYS A 301 6.45 9.67 -17.44
CA LYS A 301 5.32 10.52 -17.05
C LYS A 301 4.04 10.06 -17.72
N GLY A 302 2.92 10.24 -17.03
CA GLY A 302 1.61 9.91 -17.56
C GLY A 302 0.55 10.85 -17.02
N GLU A 303 -0.68 10.69 -17.49
CA GLU A 303 -1.80 11.47 -17.02
C GLU A 303 -2.97 10.56 -16.68
N LEU A 304 -3.66 10.90 -15.58
CA LEU A 304 -4.94 10.28 -15.26
C LEU A 304 -5.85 11.31 -14.61
N ASN A 305 -6.95 11.63 -15.28
CA ASN A 305 -8.04 12.47 -14.76
C ASN A 305 -7.56 13.82 -14.17
N GLY A 306 -6.70 14.54 -14.91
CA GLY A 306 -6.18 15.86 -14.52
C GLY A 306 -5.05 15.83 -13.48
N TYR A 307 -4.45 14.66 -13.25
CA TYR A 307 -3.24 14.52 -12.45
C TYR A 307 -2.08 14.10 -13.34
N ASP A 308 -0.95 14.77 -13.17
CA ASP A 308 0.32 14.34 -13.72
C ASP A 308 0.86 13.23 -12.82
N LEU A 309 1.28 12.14 -13.45
CA LEU A 309 1.86 10.97 -12.82
C LEU A 309 3.32 10.87 -13.23
N HIS A 310 4.17 10.41 -12.33
CA HIS A 310 5.56 10.13 -12.62
C HIS A 310 5.99 8.85 -11.90
N TYR A 311 6.69 7.96 -12.58
CA TYR A 311 7.19 6.73 -12.00
C TYR A 311 8.72 6.70 -11.97
N SER A 312 9.28 6.31 -10.83
CA SER A 312 10.73 6.04 -10.71
C SER A 312 10.98 4.82 -9.85
N PHE A 313 12.14 4.17 -10.03
CA PHE A 313 12.56 3.10 -9.14
C PHE A 313 12.78 3.62 -7.71
N GLU A 314 13.23 4.85 -7.54
CA GLU A 314 13.55 5.43 -6.23
C GLU A 314 12.29 5.67 -5.41
N LYS A 315 11.26 6.26 -6.03
CA LYS A 315 10.07 6.77 -5.33
C LYS A 315 8.75 6.10 -5.68
N GLY A 316 8.72 5.30 -6.73
CA GLY A 316 7.50 4.65 -7.22
C GLY A 316 6.62 5.65 -7.94
N LEU A 317 5.31 5.43 -7.93
CA LEU A 317 4.34 6.31 -8.58
C LEU A 317 4.04 7.54 -7.71
N GLU A 318 4.54 8.69 -8.16
CA GLU A 318 4.20 10.02 -7.67
C GLU A 318 3.06 10.62 -8.51
N PHE A 319 2.29 11.52 -7.91
CA PHE A 319 1.25 12.26 -8.62
C PHE A 319 1.11 13.69 -8.10
N THR A 320 0.81 14.62 -9.02
CA THR A 320 0.54 16.03 -8.73
C THR A 320 -0.71 16.47 -9.46
N LYS A 321 -1.55 17.30 -8.82
CA LYS A 321 -2.73 17.87 -9.48
C LYS A 321 -2.25 18.90 -10.50
N LYS A 322 -2.75 18.86 -11.74
CA LYS A 322 -2.51 19.95 -12.68
C LYS A 322 -3.13 21.22 -12.11
N GLU A 323 -2.32 22.27 -11.97
CA GLU A 323 -2.85 23.60 -11.70
C GLU A 323 -3.67 24.00 -12.93
N GLU A 324 -4.97 24.27 -12.72
CA GLU A 324 -5.77 24.90 -13.76
C GLU A 324 -5.13 26.27 -14.04
N CYS A 325 -4.54 26.44 -15.22
CA CYS A 325 -4.16 27.76 -15.70
C CYS A 325 -5.46 28.58 -15.81
N GLU A 326 -5.67 29.50 -14.87
CA GLU A 326 -6.74 30.50 -14.91
C GLU A 326 -6.63 31.43 -16.12
#